data_AF-A0AAU0R9P7-F1
#
_entry.id   AF-A0AAU0R9P7-F1
#
_cell.length_a   1.000
_cell.length_b   1.000
_cell.length_c   1.000
_cell.angle_alpha   90.00
_cell.angle_beta   90.00
_cell.angle_gamma   90.00
#
_symmetry.space_group_name_H-M   'P 1'
#
loop_
_entity.id
_entity.type
_entity.pdbx_description
1 polymer ?
#
loop_
_entity_poly.entity_id
_entity_poly.type
_entity_poly.pdbx_seq_one_letter_code
_entity_poly.pdbx_strand_id
1 'polypeptide(L)'
;MNVLHQIAEKISSAKDFTEDMSLVNGQAGMALFLFHYARVVESEPYYEVAQNLLVENYRYLVRQIKHPHLSAVPGIGWLISHLGQQQLIGINTDEMLEKVDKVIFDKLQFGFSRLFDQGGLLDMTNYLLQRYAETGSDITRMMIAERLLLVIDEIRMKMDEGIFKVFDRHYAPVESRMMLNKMRGLSAVLHFISRVKELGIYPVIIGEMEAEIIAWLTEYRTLVHTDFTTLLRVRDAMGRAGVEMVLEELPAVKNIVRWEDLVLSCKLLGAGAEDIRQMLQTGVCQELERGRGMPDLGLSGGLAGIGMVLLEGVSGSFVDWEEGLLS
;
A
#
# COMPACT_ATOMS: atom_id res chain seq x y z
N MET A 1 3.20 -24.95 14.20
CA MET A 1 4.03 -24.35 13.13
C MET A 1 3.69 -22.87 13.08
N ASN A 2 4.68 -21.96 13.10
CA ASN A 2 4.44 -20.51 13.09
C ASN A 2 3.69 -20.12 11.80
N VAL A 3 2.63 -19.31 11.90
CA VAL A 3 1.81 -18.84 10.75
C VAL A 3 2.67 -18.16 9.69
N LEU A 4 3.67 -17.37 10.11
CA LEU A 4 4.64 -16.72 9.21
C LEU A 4 5.39 -17.73 8.33
N HIS A 5 5.78 -18.86 8.93
CA HIS A 5 6.49 -19.91 8.21
C HIS A 5 5.59 -20.56 7.16
N GLN A 6 4.33 -20.83 7.50
CA GLN A 6 3.36 -21.39 6.55
C GLN A 6 3.10 -20.44 5.37
N ILE A 7 3.02 -19.13 5.63
CA ILE A 7 2.90 -18.10 4.59
C ILE A 7 4.13 -18.13 3.67
N ALA A 8 5.34 -18.13 4.24
CA ALA A 8 6.58 -18.17 3.48
C ALA A 8 6.73 -19.45 2.65
N GLU A 9 6.40 -20.62 3.20
CA GLU A 9 6.37 -21.88 2.47
C GLU A 9 5.38 -21.83 1.29
N LYS A 10 4.16 -21.34 1.52
CA LYS A 10 3.16 -21.20 0.46
C LYS A 10 3.68 -20.28 -0.66
N ILE A 11 4.15 -19.08 -0.34
CA ILE A 11 4.69 -18.13 -1.32
C ILE A 11 5.89 -18.74 -2.07
N SER A 12 6.78 -19.46 -1.38
CA SER A 12 7.97 -20.07 -2.00
C SER A 12 7.64 -21.22 -2.94
N SER A 13 6.61 -22.00 -2.59
CA SER A 13 6.08 -23.05 -3.47
C SER A 13 5.26 -22.48 -4.64
N ALA A 14 4.93 -21.19 -4.59
CA ALA A 14 3.96 -20.55 -5.46
C ALA A 14 4.53 -19.83 -6.70
N LYS A 15 5.70 -20.23 -7.21
CA LYS A 15 6.37 -19.55 -8.34
C LYS A 15 5.52 -19.37 -9.62
N ASP A 16 4.45 -20.15 -9.80
CA ASP A 16 3.57 -20.11 -10.99
C ASP A 16 2.16 -19.52 -10.73
N PHE A 17 1.88 -18.94 -9.56
CA PHE A 17 0.49 -18.66 -9.15
C PHE A 17 -0.05 -17.27 -9.52
N THR A 18 0.79 -16.33 -9.93
CA THR A 18 0.33 -15.04 -10.44
C THR A 18 1.26 -14.50 -11.53
N GLU A 19 0.64 -14.04 -12.63
CA GLU A 19 1.30 -13.28 -13.68
C GLU A 19 1.39 -11.78 -13.32
N ASP A 20 0.73 -11.34 -12.24
CA ASP A 20 0.77 -9.96 -11.78
C ASP A 20 2.13 -9.64 -11.15
N MET A 21 2.78 -8.59 -11.66
CA MET A 21 4.09 -8.11 -11.21
C MET A 21 3.97 -6.91 -10.26
N SER A 22 2.76 -6.46 -9.95
CA SER A 22 2.54 -5.30 -9.10
C SER A 22 2.96 -5.56 -7.65
N LEU A 23 3.27 -4.48 -6.94
CA LEU A 23 3.56 -4.52 -5.51
C LEU A 23 2.32 -4.94 -4.70
N VAL A 24 1.17 -4.42 -5.10
CA VAL A 24 -0.10 -4.52 -4.36
C VAL A 24 -0.70 -5.93 -4.46
N ASN A 25 -0.76 -6.54 -5.64
CA ASN A 25 -1.42 -7.85 -5.85
C ASN A 25 -0.47 -8.91 -6.42
N GLY A 26 0.81 -8.60 -6.61
CA GLY A 26 1.69 -9.39 -7.45
C GLY A 26 2.99 -9.85 -6.78
N GLN A 27 3.88 -10.34 -7.64
CA GLN A 27 5.16 -10.92 -7.24
C GLN A 27 6.08 -9.95 -6.49
N ALA A 28 5.97 -8.64 -6.74
CA ALA A 28 6.76 -7.65 -6.02
C ALA A 28 6.39 -7.61 -4.52
N GLY A 29 5.11 -7.74 -4.19
CA GLY A 29 4.65 -7.86 -2.80
C GLY A 29 5.14 -9.13 -2.12
N MET A 30 5.11 -10.25 -2.84
CA MET A 30 5.67 -11.53 -2.38
C MET A 30 7.16 -11.42 -2.09
N ALA A 31 7.93 -10.79 -2.99
CA ALA A 31 9.36 -10.58 -2.83
C ALA A 31 9.65 -9.74 -1.58
N LEU A 32 8.92 -8.64 -1.39
CA LEU A 32 9.05 -7.78 -0.21
C LEU A 32 8.94 -8.58 1.08
N PHE A 33 7.85 -9.36 1.21
CA PHE A 33 7.64 -10.20 2.39
C PHE A 33 8.78 -11.20 2.60
N LEU A 34 9.20 -11.91 1.55
CA LEU A 34 10.25 -12.92 1.68
C LEU A 34 11.61 -12.34 2.04
N PHE A 35 11.98 -11.15 1.55
CA PHE A 35 13.22 -10.48 1.96
C PHE A 35 13.23 -10.19 3.46
N HIS A 36 12.15 -9.58 3.97
CA HIS A 36 12.05 -9.26 5.40
C HIS A 36 11.97 -10.52 6.25
N TYR A 37 11.18 -11.51 5.82
CA TYR A 37 11.07 -12.79 6.52
C TYR A 37 12.43 -13.51 6.58
N ALA A 38 13.13 -13.62 5.45
CA ALA A 38 14.45 -14.26 5.37
C ALA A 38 15.47 -13.58 6.30
N ARG A 39 15.43 -12.25 6.41
CA ARG A 39 16.26 -11.50 7.38
C ARG A 39 15.94 -11.88 8.82
N VAL A 40 14.66 -11.93 9.19
CA VAL A 40 14.23 -12.23 10.57
C VAL A 40 14.55 -13.66 10.99
N VAL A 41 14.41 -14.63 10.08
CA VAL A 41 14.70 -16.04 10.37
C VAL A 41 16.10 -16.49 9.94
N GLU A 42 16.94 -15.57 9.48
CA GLU A 42 18.30 -15.81 8.97
C GLU A 42 18.37 -16.98 7.98
N SER A 43 17.48 -16.98 6.98
CA SER A 43 17.27 -18.13 6.10
C SER A 43 17.64 -17.85 4.64
N GLU A 44 18.79 -18.38 4.24
CA GLU A 44 19.30 -18.29 2.86
C GLU A 44 18.32 -18.84 1.81
N PRO A 45 17.64 -19.99 2.01
CA PRO A 45 16.68 -20.48 1.01
C PRO A 45 15.54 -19.52 0.70
N TYR A 46 14.99 -18.82 1.72
CA TYR A 46 13.94 -17.83 1.48
C TYR A 46 14.50 -16.55 0.85
N TYR A 47 15.74 -16.18 1.18
CA TYR A 47 16.44 -15.07 0.53
C TYR A 47 16.65 -15.35 -0.97
N GLU A 48 17.09 -16.54 -1.35
CA GLU A 48 17.24 -16.96 -2.76
C GLU A 48 15.90 -16.90 -3.50
N VAL A 49 14.80 -17.32 -2.88
CA VAL A 49 13.46 -17.19 -3.48
C VAL A 49 13.09 -15.72 -3.68
N ALA A 50 13.31 -14.86 -2.69
CA ALA A 50 13.05 -13.43 -2.77
C ALA A 50 13.85 -12.76 -3.91
N GLN A 51 15.14 -13.10 -4.02
CA GLN A 51 16.01 -12.63 -5.10
C GLN A 51 15.52 -13.06 -6.47
N ASN A 52 15.09 -14.32 -6.63
CA ASN A 52 14.54 -14.80 -7.89
C ASN A 52 13.29 -14.01 -8.31
N LEU A 53 12.38 -13.75 -7.37
CA LEU A 53 11.20 -12.93 -7.64
C LEU A 53 11.59 -11.49 -8.03
N LEU A 54 12.57 -10.90 -7.34
CA LEU A 54 13.07 -9.55 -7.67
C LEU A 54 13.68 -9.49 -9.08
N VAL A 55 14.43 -10.51 -9.49
CA VAL A 55 15.02 -10.59 -10.83
C VAL A 55 13.93 -10.63 -11.91
N GLU A 56 12.86 -11.40 -11.72
CA GLU A 56 11.74 -11.43 -12.68
C GLU A 56 11.01 -10.08 -12.75
N ASN A 57 10.77 -9.45 -11.60
CA ASN A 57 10.19 -8.10 -11.53
C ASN A 57 11.08 -7.07 -12.25
N TYR A 58 12.40 -7.14 -12.08
CA TYR A 58 13.33 -6.25 -12.78
C TYR A 58 13.33 -6.50 -14.29
N ARG A 59 13.28 -7.76 -14.75
CA ARG A 59 13.14 -8.08 -16.17
C ARG A 59 11.82 -7.57 -16.75
N TYR A 60 10.74 -7.62 -15.97
CA TYR A 60 9.46 -7.04 -16.36
C TYR A 60 9.56 -5.51 -16.46
N LEU A 61 10.13 -4.86 -15.45
CA LEU A 61 10.38 -3.41 -15.41
C LEU A 61 11.14 -2.93 -16.65
N VAL A 62 12.25 -3.59 -17.00
CA VAL A 62 13.05 -3.27 -18.20
C VAL A 62 12.24 -3.42 -19.49
N ARG A 63 11.30 -4.38 -19.56
CA ARG A 63 10.39 -4.53 -20.71
C ARG A 63 9.35 -3.42 -20.75
N GLN A 64 8.73 -3.07 -19.62
CA GLN A 64 7.71 -2.02 -19.55
C GLN A 64 8.26 -0.61 -19.81
N ILE A 65 9.51 -0.34 -19.43
CA ILE A 65 10.19 0.93 -19.77
C ILE A 65 10.21 1.18 -21.30
N LYS A 66 10.19 0.11 -22.11
CA LYS A 66 10.15 0.21 -23.58
C LYS A 66 8.71 0.33 -24.13
N HIS A 67 7.72 -0.14 -23.39
CA HIS A 67 6.31 -0.20 -23.78
C HIS A 67 5.43 0.15 -22.57
N PRO A 68 5.28 1.44 -22.24
CA PRO A 68 4.80 1.86 -20.92
C PRO A 68 3.30 1.58 -20.73
N HIS A 69 2.98 0.39 -20.23
CA HIS A 69 1.83 0.15 -19.37
C HIS A 69 2.30 0.29 -17.92
N LEU A 70 2.16 1.50 -17.37
CA LEU A 70 2.89 1.93 -16.18
C LEU A 70 2.35 1.39 -14.85
N SER A 71 1.26 0.63 -14.83
CA SER A 71 0.55 0.34 -13.58
C SER A 71 1.40 -0.39 -12.52
N ALA A 72 2.39 -1.20 -12.93
CA ALA A 72 3.29 -1.90 -11.99
C ALA A 72 4.68 -1.25 -11.85
N VAL A 73 5.04 -0.30 -12.72
CA VAL A 73 6.40 0.27 -12.77
C VAL A 73 6.77 1.03 -11.48
N PRO A 74 5.94 1.95 -10.96
CA PRO A 74 6.26 2.65 -9.72
C PRO A 74 6.37 1.71 -8.52
N GLY A 75 5.47 0.72 -8.40
CA GLY A 75 5.51 -0.25 -7.29
C GLY A 75 6.77 -1.12 -7.30
N ILE A 76 7.22 -1.58 -8.47
CA ILE A 76 8.49 -2.33 -8.59
C ILE A 76 9.69 -1.41 -8.31
N GLY A 77 9.65 -0.16 -8.80
CA GLY A 77 10.68 0.83 -8.49
C GLY A 77 10.79 1.11 -7.00
N TRP A 78 9.64 1.26 -6.32
CA TRP A 78 9.56 1.49 -4.89
C TRP A 78 10.13 0.31 -4.13
N LEU A 79 9.79 -0.93 -4.51
CA LEU A 79 10.35 -2.15 -3.93
C LEU A 79 11.88 -2.14 -3.99
N ILE A 80 12.47 -1.86 -5.15
CA ILE A 80 13.93 -1.85 -5.34
C ILE A 80 14.57 -0.77 -4.44
N SER A 81 13.98 0.42 -4.40
CA SER A 81 14.44 1.53 -3.55
C SER A 81 14.44 1.11 -2.07
N HIS A 82 13.30 0.60 -1.60
CA HIS A 82 13.10 0.14 -0.23
C HIS A 82 14.09 -0.95 0.17
N LEU A 83 14.26 -1.97 -0.67
CA LEU A 83 15.20 -3.06 -0.37
C LEU A 83 16.65 -2.55 -0.27
N GLY A 84 17.03 -1.59 -1.12
CA GLY A 84 18.35 -0.94 -1.06
C GLY A 84 18.54 -0.14 0.23
N GLN A 85 17.56 0.70 0.58
CA GLN A 85 17.57 1.52 1.80
C GLN A 85 17.63 0.68 3.07
N GLN A 86 16.86 -0.41 3.12
CA GLN A 86 16.83 -1.36 4.22
C GLN A 86 18.05 -2.30 4.26
N GLN A 87 19.02 -2.11 3.33
CA GLN A 87 20.24 -2.90 3.19
C GLN A 87 19.97 -4.41 3.01
N LEU A 88 18.81 -4.74 2.42
CA LEU A 88 18.42 -6.12 2.12
C LEU A 88 19.07 -6.60 0.82
N ILE A 89 19.49 -5.67 -0.03
CA ILE A 89 20.24 -5.91 -1.27
C ILE A 89 21.37 -4.88 -1.41
N GLY A 90 22.51 -5.30 -1.96
CA GLY A 90 23.64 -4.41 -2.23
C GLY A 90 23.58 -3.81 -3.63
N ILE A 91 22.82 -2.72 -3.80
CA ILE A 91 22.65 -2.04 -5.09
C ILE A 91 22.90 -0.53 -4.97
N ASN A 92 23.29 0.09 -6.09
CA ASN A 92 23.23 1.54 -6.25
C ASN A 92 21.84 1.91 -6.80
N THR A 93 20.96 2.40 -5.94
CA THR A 93 19.58 2.73 -6.31
C THR A 93 19.51 3.87 -7.32
N ASP A 94 20.41 4.85 -7.26
CA ASP A 94 20.43 5.96 -8.23
C ASP A 94 20.74 5.49 -9.65
N GLU A 95 21.70 4.58 -9.81
CA GLU A 95 22.02 3.99 -11.12
C GLU A 95 20.92 3.04 -11.59
N MET A 96 20.42 2.18 -10.68
CA MET A 96 19.47 1.12 -11.05
C MET A 96 18.08 1.69 -11.41
N LEU A 97 17.68 2.81 -10.80
CA LEU A 97 16.36 3.40 -10.94
C LEU A 97 16.31 4.61 -11.88
N GLU A 98 17.44 5.09 -12.42
CA GLU A 98 17.49 6.25 -13.33
C GLU A 98 16.47 6.18 -14.48
N LYS A 99 16.31 5.00 -15.09
CA LYS A 99 15.34 4.80 -16.18
C LYS A 99 13.90 4.81 -15.70
N VAL A 100 13.65 4.36 -14.46
CA VAL A 100 12.33 4.42 -13.82
C VAL A 100 11.98 5.87 -13.51
N ASP A 101 12.92 6.59 -12.89
CA ASP A 101 12.83 8.02 -12.60
C ASP A 101 12.43 8.79 -13.87
N LYS A 102 13.17 8.59 -14.97
CA LYS A 102 12.89 9.25 -16.25
C LYS A 102 11.48 8.98 -16.77
N VAL A 103 11.05 7.71 -16.76
CA VAL A 103 9.72 7.34 -17.28
C VAL A 103 8.60 7.96 -16.44
N ILE A 104 8.75 7.99 -15.12
CA ILE A 104 7.79 8.62 -14.21
C ILE A 104 7.80 10.14 -14.37
N PHE A 105 8.98 10.76 -14.49
CA PHE A 105 9.11 12.19 -14.74
C PHE A 105 8.42 12.60 -16.05
N ASP A 106 8.68 11.88 -17.15
CA ASP A 106 8.03 12.14 -18.44
C ASP A 106 6.50 11.98 -18.34
N LYS A 107 6.03 10.97 -17.59
CA LYS A 107 4.60 10.73 -17.40
C LYS A 107 3.90 11.86 -16.65
N LEU A 108 4.52 12.37 -15.59
CA LEU A 108 3.99 13.47 -14.78
C LEU A 108 4.11 14.82 -15.50
N GLN A 109 5.17 15.02 -16.29
CA GLN A 109 5.41 16.27 -17.00
C GLN A 109 4.47 16.45 -18.20
N PHE A 110 4.14 15.37 -18.91
CA PHE A 110 3.32 15.43 -20.14
C PHE A 110 1.94 14.80 -19.99
N GLY A 111 1.60 14.30 -18.81
CA GLY A 111 0.35 13.63 -18.52
C GLY A 111 -0.53 14.41 -17.57
N PHE A 112 -1.81 14.07 -17.58
CA PHE A 112 -2.75 14.40 -16.52
C PHE A 112 -3.40 13.09 -16.08
N SER A 113 -3.32 12.76 -14.80
CA SER A 113 -3.68 11.44 -14.31
C SER A 113 -5.19 11.27 -14.25
N ARG A 114 -5.67 10.21 -14.91
CA ARG A 114 -7.10 9.85 -14.88
C ARG A 114 -7.48 9.03 -13.66
N LEU A 115 -6.50 8.31 -13.11
CA LEU A 115 -6.62 7.46 -11.93
C LEU A 115 -5.76 8.04 -10.82
N PHE A 116 -6.29 8.05 -9.60
CA PHE A 116 -5.53 8.44 -8.42
C PHE A 116 -4.93 7.23 -7.73
N ASP A 117 -5.68 6.14 -7.64
CA ASP A 117 -5.33 4.89 -6.99
C ASP A 117 -4.45 3.99 -7.87
N GLN A 118 -4.25 2.74 -7.44
CA GLN A 118 -3.50 1.67 -8.08
C GLN A 118 -3.22 1.85 -9.58
N GLY A 119 -1.93 1.98 -9.90
CA GLY A 119 -1.40 2.24 -11.23
C GLY A 119 -1.58 3.68 -11.72
N GLY A 120 -2.03 4.58 -10.84
CA GLY A 120 -2.35 5.97 -11.11
C GLY A 120 -1.36 6.95 -10.44
N LEU A 121 -1.88 8.12 -10.08
CA LEU A 121 -1.09 9.24 -9.56
C LEU A 121 -0.38 8.88 -8.24
N LEU A 122 -1.05 8.18 -7.33
CA LEU A 122 -0.53 7.91 -5.99
C LEU A 122 0.65 6.91 -6.00
N ASP A 123 0.60 5.85 -6.81
CA ASP A 123 1.71 4.92 -7.01
C ASP A 123 2.99 5.66 -7.44
N MET A 124 2.87 6.57 -8.41
CA MET A 124 4.00 7.38 -8.87
C MET A 124 4.51 8.27 -7.76
N THR A 125 3.63 8.84 -6.94
CA THR A 125 4.04 9.74 -5.86
C THR A 125 4.71 9.04 -4.70
N ASN A 126 4.25 7.85 -4.31
CA ASN A 126 4.88 7.07 -3.25
C ASN A 126 6.29 6.65 -3.66
N TYR A 127 6.45 6.23 -4.92
CA TYR A 127 7.78 6.04 -5.50
C TYR A 127 8.65 7.29 -5.40
N LEU A 128 8.14 8.45 -5.82
CA LEU A 128 8.91 9.70 -5.79
C LEU A 128 9.28 10.15 -4.37
N LEU A 129 8.38 10.01 -3.41
CA LEU A 129 8.65 10.33 -2.01
C LEU A 129 9.80 9.48 -1.45
N GLN A 130 9.76 8.17 -1.68
CA GLN A 130 10.84 7.25 -1.31
C GLN A 130 12.16 7.69 -1.94
N ARG A 131 12.15 7.94 -3.25
CA ARG A 131 13.33 8.35 -4.01
C ARG A 131 13.89 9.69 -3.53
N TYR A 132 13.04 10.63 -3.14
CA TYR A 132 13.47 11.94 -2.62
C TYR A 132 14.32 11.79 -1.35
N ALA A 133 13.89 10.92 -0.44
CA ALA A 133 14.58 10.67 0.82
C ALA A 133 15.92 9.94 0.65
N GLU A 134 16.05 9.14 -0.42
CA GLU A 134 17.16 8.21 -0.58
C GLU A 134 18.22 8.63 -1.59
N THR A 135 17.86 9.40 -2.62
CA THR A 135 18.80 9.71 -3.69
C THR A 135 20.01 10.48 -3.18
N GLY A 136 21.20 10.06 -3.59
CA GLY A 136 22.46 10.78 -3.33
C GLY A 136 22.70 11.93 -4.31
N SER A 137 21.90 12.02 -5.38
CA SER A 137 22.01 13.02 -6.42
C SER A 137 21.13 14.24 -6.13
N ASP A 138 21.75 15.40 -5.91
CA ASP A 138 21.03 16.66 -5.72
C ASP A 138 20.20 17.04 -6.96
N ILE A 139 20.69 16.72 -8.17
CA ILE A 139 19.95 16.95 -9.41
C ILE A 139 18.68 16.10 -9.44
N THR A 140 18.80 14.81 -9.12
CA THR A 140 17.66 13.90 -9.06
C THR A 140 16.67 14.37 -7.99
N ARG A 141 17.15 14.78 -6.82
CA ARG A 141 16.30 15.31 -5.74
C ARG A 141 15.53 16.56 -6.17
N MET A 142 16.19 17.49 -6.87
CA MET A 142 15.54 18.68 -7.44
C MET A 142 14.49 18.30 -8.49
N MET A 143 14.80 17.34 -9.36
CA MET A 143 13.86 16.87 -10.38
C MET A 143 12.64 16.21 -9.74
N ILE A 144 12.82 15.41 -8.68
CA ILE A 144 11.72 14.82 -7.93
C ILE A 144 10.86 15.92 -7.29
N ALA A 145 11.46 16.92 -6.63
CA ALA A 145 10.72 18.02 -6.02
C ALA A 145 9.83 18.74 -7.04
N GLU A 146 10.36 19.05 -8.23
CA GLU A 146 9.59 19.67 -9.31
C GLU A 146 8.38 18.81 -9.72
N ARG A 147 8.54 17.48 -9.74
CA ARG A 147 7.47 16.55 -10.15
C ARG A 147 6.42 16.41 -9.06
N LEU A 148 6.82 16.43 -7.79
CA LEU A 148 5.90 16.49 -6.65
C LEU A 148 5.06 17.77 -6.66
N LEU A 149 5.61 18.90 -7.12
CA LEU A 149 4.85 20.14 -7.30
C LEU A 149 3.79 20.02 -8.38
N LEU A 150 4.12 19.42 -9.53
CA LEU A 150 3.14 19.16 -10.60
C LEU A 150 1.99 18.28 -10.09
N VAL A 151 2.30 17.29 -9.25
CA VAL A 151 1.28 16.45 -8.61
C VAL A 151 0.40 17.28 -7.68
N ILE A 152 0.99 18.12 -6.82
CA ILE A 152 0.23 18.98 -5.89
C ILE A 152 -0.73 19.88 -6.65
N ASP A 153 -0.25 20.53 -7.73
CA ASP A 153 -1.06 21.38 -8.59
C ASP A 153 -2.20 20.57 -9.22
N GLU A 154 -1.92 19.37 -9.72
CA GLU A 154 -2.94 18.47 -10.28
C GLU A 154 -4.00 18.06 -9.23
N ILE A 155 -3.58 17.73 -8.00
CA ILE A 155 -4.50 17.41 -6.90
C ILE A 155 -5.35 18.62 -6.58
N ARG A 156 -4.74 19.81 -6.45
CA ARG A 156 -5.45 21.04 -6.11
C ARG A 156 -6.48 21.42 -7.16
N MET A 157 -6.11 21.38 -8.44
CA MET A 157 -7.04 21.63 -9.55
C MET A 157 -8.25 20.69 -9.47
N LYS A 158 -8.02 19.41 -9.15
CA LYS A 158 -9.11 18.45 -9.03
C LYS A 158 -9.94 18.65 -7.77
N MET A 159 -9.36 19.13 -6.67
CA MET A 159 -10.10 19.61 -5.49
C MET A 159 -11.05 20.74 -5.86
N ASP A 160 -10.56 21.74 -6.59
CA ASP A 160 -11.36 22.89 -7.03
C ASP A 160 -12.50 22.49 -8.00
N GLU A 161 -12.28 21.47 -8.86
CA GLU A 161 -13.32 20.90 -9.75
C GLU A 161 -14.33 19.97 -9.02
N GLY A 162 -14.05 19.67 -7.75
CA GLY A 162 -14.73 18.70 -6.92
C GLY A 162 -14.08 17.32 -7.00
N ILE A 163 -13.02 17.09 -6.19
CA ILE A 163 -12.18 15.88 -6.19
C ILE A 163 -12.98 14.58 -6.12
N PHE A 164 -14.18 14.65 -5.55
CA PHE A 164 -15.13 13.54 -5.45
C PHE A 164 -15.59 13.00 -6.80
N LYS A 165 -15.71 13.84 -7.85
CA LYS A 165 -16.01 13.40 -9.22
C LYS A 165 -14.93 12.52 -9.82
N VAL A 166 -13.70 12.64 -9.32
CA VAL A 166 -12.57 11.84 -9.76
C VAL A 166 -12.69 10.42 -9.20
N PHE A 167 -13.09 10.28 -7.94
CA PHE A 167 -13.36 8.99 -7.31
C PHE A 167 -14.71 8.37 -7.72
N ASP A 168 -15.64 9.15 -8.28
CA ASP A 168 -16.94 8.68 -8.78
C ASP A 168 -16.84 7.82 -10.06
N ARG A 169 -15.78 7.98 -10.87
CA ARG A 169 -15.80 7.49 -12.26
C ARG A 169 -15.58 5.99 -12.43
N HIS A 170 -15.12 5.24 -11.43
CA HIS A 170 -14.65 3.86 -11.68
C HIS A 170 -15.21 2.74 -10.80
N TYR A 171 -16.03 2.97 -9.76
CA TYR A 171 -16.40 1.85 -8.87
C TYR A 171 -17.81 1.88 -8.27
N ALA A 172 -18.50 0.75 -8.53
CA ALA A 172 -19.62 0.12 -7.83
C ALA A 172 -21.01 0.82 -7.84
N PRO A 173 -22.09 0.07 -8.14
CA PRO A 173 -23.48 0.58 -8.12
C PRO A 173 -24.08 0.76 -6.70
N VAL A 174 -23.26 0.64 -5.64
CA VAL A 174 -23.72 0.62 -4.24
C VAL A 174 -23.10 1.80 -3.50
N GLU A 175 -23.95 2.68 -2.95
CA GLU A 175 -23.55 3.92 -2.26
C GLU A 175 -22.50 3.71 -1.17
N SER A 176 -22.63 2.65 -0.36
CA SER A 176 -21.68 2.34 0.72
C SER A 176 -20.27 1.97 0.22
N ARG A 177 -20.16 1.34 -0.96
CA ARG A 177 -18.86 0.96 -1.54
C ARG A 177 -18.20 2.15 -2.23
N MET A 178 -18.98 2.98 -2.92
CA MET A 178 -18.52 4.25 -3.47
C MET A 178 -17.96 5.16 -2.35
N MET A 179 -18.62 5.15 -1.20
CA MET A 179 -18.24 5.92 -0.02
C MET A 179 -16.92 5.48 0.61
N LEU A 180 -16.70 4.17 0.83
CA LEU A 180 -15.43 3.65 1.33
C LEU A 180 -14.27 3.99 0.40
N ASN A 181 -14.48 3.87 -0.92
CA ASN A 181 -13.46 4.20 -1.91
C ASN A 181 -13.07 5.68 -1.89
N LYS A 182 -14.04 6.59 -1.69
CA LYS A 182 -13.77 8.03 -1.54
C LYS A 182 -12.92 8.31 -0.30
N MET A 183 -13.28 7.71 0.84
CA MET A 183 -12.49 7.88 2.06
C MET A 183 -11.07 7.35 1.87
N ARG A 184 -10.90 6.17 1.25
CA ARG A 184 -9.57 5.60 0.96
C ARG A 184 -8.73 6.52 0.09
N GLY A 185 -9.31 7.03 -1.00
CA GLY A 185 -8.62 7.92 -1.92
C GLY A 185 -8.19 9.24 -1.25
N LEU A 186 -9.06 9.84 -0.43
CA LEU A 186 -8.74 11.07 0.29
C LEU A 186 -7.74 10.85 1.42
N SER A 187 -7.80 9.72 2.11
CA SER A 187 -6.80 9.34 3.11
C SER A 187 -5.42 9.17 2.47
N ALA A 188 -5.35 8.56 1.29
CA ALA A 188 -4.10 8.41 0.56
C ALA A 188 -3.56 9.76 0.06
N VAL A 189 -4.42 10.65 -0.44
CA VAL A 189 -4.04 12.04 -0.77
C VAL A 189 -3.57 12.79 0.46
N LEU A 190 -4.28 12.69 1.59
CA LEU A 190 -3.91 13.32 2.85
C LEU A 190 -2.54 12.84 3.35
N HIS A 191 -2.30 11.53 3.26
CA HIS A 191 -1.01 10.95 3.60
C HIS A 191 0.09 11.51 2.68
N PHE A 192 -0.12 11.48 1.37
CA PHE A 192 0.81 12.02 0.38
C PHE A 192 1.18 13.48 0.68
N ILE A 193 0.19 14.37 0.82
CA ILE A 193 0.47 15.79 1.04
C ILE A 193 1.15 16.04 2.39
N SER A 194 0.81 15.26 3.43
CA SER A 194 1.47 15.35 4.74
C SER A 194 2.97 15.02 4.62
N ARG A 195 3.31 13.97 3.86
CA ARG A 195 4.71 13.62 3.61
C ARG A 195 5.44 14.71 2.82
N VAL A 196 4.81 15.27 1.79
CA VAL A 196 5.43 16.37 1.03
C VAL A 196 5.64 17.63 1.90
N LYS A 197 4.71 17.90 2.84
CA LYS A 197 4.86 18.98 3.83
C LYS A 197 6.06 18.78 4.75
N GLU A 198 6.29 17.54 5.20
CA GLU A 198 7.46 17.18 6.03
C GLU A 198 8.79 17.41 5.30
N LEU A 199 8.79 17.29 3.97
CA LEU A 199 9.94 17.62 3.12
C LEU A 199 10.17 19.13 2.97
N GLY A 200 9.29 19.98 3.51
CA GLY A 200 9.37 21.43 3.38
C GLY A 200 9.02 21.97 1.99
N ILE A 201 8.43 21.14 1.13
CA ILE A 201 8.02 21.52 -0.22
C ILE A 201 6.64 22.21 -0.11
N TYR A 202 6.54 23.49 -0.46
CA TYR A 202 5.28 24.27 -0.52
C TYR A 202 4.40 24.18 0.76
N PRO A 203 4.94 24.37 1.97
CA PRO A 203 4.25 24.05 3.23
C PRO A 203 2.97 24.89 3.46
N VAL A 204 2.88 26.09 2.89
CA VAL A 204 1.70 26.96 3.03
C VAL A 204 0.51 26.40 2.23
N ILE A 205 0.70 26.17 0.93
CA ILE A 205 -0.35 25.65 0.03
C ILE A 205 -0.79 24.26 0.49
N ILE A 206 0.17 23.42 0.87
CA ILE A 206 -0.13 22.09 1.39
C ILE A 206 -0.91 22.16 2.71
N GLY A 207 -0.54 23.07 3.62
CA GLY A 207 -1.26 23.25 4.87
C GLY A 207 -2.72 23.65 4.67
N GLU A 208 -3.02 24.47 3.66
CA GLU A 208 -4.39 24.81 3.28
C GLU A 208 -5.15 23.59 2.74
N MET A 209 -4.53 22.81 1.83
CA MET A 209 -5.13 21.59 1.26
C MET A 209 -5.40 20.55 2.35
N GLU A 210 -4.45 20.36 3.27
CA GLU A 210 -4.56 19.44 4.40
C GLU A 210 -5.75 19.82 5.29
N ALA A 211 -5.89 21.11 5.63
CA ALA A 211 -7.00 21.60 6.42
C ALA A 211 -8.36 21.38 5.72
N GLU A 212 -8.44 21.60 4.41
CA GLU A 212 -9.65 21.37 3.62
C GLU A 212 -10.05 19.89 3.60
N ILE A 213 -9.10 18.98 3.37
CA ILE A 213 -9.36 17.53 3.38
C ILE A 213 -9.78 17.06 4.77
N ILE A 214 -9.11 17.53 5.84
CA ILE A 214 -9.46 17.20 7.23
C ILE A 214 -10.87 17.70 7.56
N ALA A 215 -11.21 18.95 7.20
CA ALA A 215 -12.53 19.51 7.42
C ALA A 215 -13.60 18.66 6.73
N TRP A 216 -13.36 18.24 5.48
CA TRP A 216 -14.25 17.35 4.77
C TRP A 216 -14.40 15.99 5.44
N LEU A 217 -13.29 15.32 5.78
CA LEU A 217 -13.33 14.01 6.46
C LEU A 217 -14.11 14.09 7.78
N THR A 218 -14.00 15.23 8.47
CA THR A 218 -14.71 15.50 9.73
C THR A 218 -16.20 15.73 9.53
N GLU A 219 -16.58 16.59 8.57
CA GLU A 219 -17.99 16.83 8.21
C GLU A 219 -18.65 15.53 7.70
N TYR A 220 -17.94 14.79 6.85
CA TYR A 220 -18.39 13.51 6.32
C TYR A 220 -18.58 12.48 7.43
N ARG A 221 -17.68 12.39 8.42
CA ARG A 221 -17.87 11.55 9.62
C ARG A 221 -19.18 11.85 10.34
N THR A 222 -19.63 13.11 10.38
CA THR A 222 -20.90 13.48 11.02
C THR A 222 -22.14 13.09 10.20
N LEU A 223 -22.09 13.19 8.87
CA LEU A 223 -23.17 12.73 7.96
C LEU A 223 -23.37 11.20 8.03
N VAL A 224 -22.28 10.51 8.28
CA VAL A 224 -22.18 9.06 8.21
C VAL A 224 -22.69 8.38 9.47
N HIS A 225 -22.64 9.05 10.63
CA HIS A 225 -23.20 8.55 11.89
C HIS A 225 -24.68 8.15 11.81
N THR A 226 -25.41 8.61 10.79
CA THR A 226 -26.83 8.27 10.55
C THR A 226 -27.06 6.94 9.83
N ASP A 227 -26.05 6.37 9.13
CA ASP A 227 -26.15 5.09 8.40
C ASP A 227 -25.05 4.07 8.83
N PHE A 228 -24.03 4.53 9.56
CA PHE A 228 -22.96 3.70 10.13
C PHE A 228 -23.35 2.95 11.41
N THR A 229 -24.63 2.88 11.79
CA THR A 229 -25.07 2.04 12.91
C THR A 229 -24.69 0.57 12.73
N THR A 230 -24.44 0.10 11.52
CA THR A 230 -23.97 -1.27 11.25
C THR A 230 -22.46 -1.44 11.50
N LEU A 231 -21.63 -0.44 11.21
CA LEU A 231 -20.19 -0.45 11.51
C LEU A 231 -19.88 0.01 12.95
N LEU A 232 -20.71 0.86 13.54
CA LEU A 232 -20.65 1.26 14.95
C LEU A 232 -21.29 0.24 15.90
N ARG A 233 -22.14 -0.68 15.41
CA ARG A 233 -22.42 -1.91 16.15
C ARG A 233 -21.17 -2.75 16.33
N VAL A 234 -20.20 -2.65 15.41
CA VAL A 234 -18.87 -3.21 15.61
C VAL A 234 -18.10 -2.38 16.67
N ARG A 235 -18.21 -1.04 16.69
CA ARG A 235 -17.67 -0.20 17.79
C ARG A 235 -18.21 -0.59 19.18
N ASP A 236 -19.53 -0.74 19.32
CA ASP A 236 -20.15 -1.07 20.62
C ASP A 236 -20.06 -2.57 20.96
N ALA A 237 -19.80 -3.42 19.96
CA ALA A 237 -19.42 -4.82 20.17
C ALA A 237 -17.93 -4.99 20.52
N MET A 238 -17.01 -4.15 20.01
CA MET A 238 -15.54 -4.26 20.08
C MET A 238 -14.91 -4.07 21.49
N GLY A 239 -15.63 -4.40 22.55
CA GLY A 239 -15.02 -5.08 23.68
C GLY A 239 -14.72 -6.55 23.34
N ARG A 240 -14.26 -7.36 24.31
CA ARG A 240 -13.95 -8.80 24.16
C ARG A 240 -15.02 -9.61 23.39
N ALA A 241 -16.29 -9.23 23.48
CA ALA A 241 -17.41 -9.91 22.81
C ALA A 241 -17.54 -9.63 21.30
N GLY A 242 -17.06 -8.48 20.80
CA GLY A 242 -17.17 -8.10 19.38
C GLY A 242 -16.10 -8.71 18.51
N VAL A 243 -14.95 -9.03 19.11
CA VAL A 243 -13.90 -9.84 18.48
C VAL A 243 -14.41 -11.25 18.21
N GLU A 244 -15.19 -11.84 19.13
CA GLU A 244 -15.84 -13.14 18.95
C GLU A 244 -17.00 -13.08 17.92
N MET A 245 -17.77 -11.99 17.88
CA MET A 245 -18.89 -11.81 16.94
C MET A 245 -18.44 -11.61 15.48
N VAL A 246 -17.33 -10.89 15.26
CA VAL A 246 -16.71 -10.75 13.92
C VAL A 246 -16.24 -12.13 13.41
N LEU A 247 -15.80 -13.02 14.31
CA LEU A 247 -15.37 -14.38 13.94
C LEU A 247 -16.54 -15.28 13.48
N GLU A 248 -17.77 -15.03 13.94
CA GLU A 248 -18.96 -15.79 13.51
C GLU A 248 -19.61 -15.22 12.23
N GLU A 249 -19.54 -13.91 11.97
CA GLU A 249 -20.15 -13.27 10.79
C GLU A 249 -19.22 -13.02 9.58
N LEU A 250 -17.91 -13.28 9.74
CA LEU A 250 -16.91 -13.19 8.67
C LEU A 250 -17.29 -13.85 7.32
N PRO A 251 -18.05 -14.95 7.25
CA PRO A 251 -18.47 -15.51 5.96
C PRO A 251 -19.34 -14.57 5.12
N ALA A 252 -20.09 -13.65 5.73
CA ALA A 252 -21.03 -12.75 5.04
C ALA A 252 -20.40 -11.40 4.64
N VAL A 253 -19.36 -10.94 5.35
CA VAL A 253 -18.70 -9.63 5.14
C VAL A 253 -17.44 -9.71 4.26
N LYS A 254 -17.01 -10.93 3.90
CA LYS A 254 -15.81 -11.24 3.08
C LYS A 254 -15.66 -10.46 1.77
N ASN A 255 -16.74 -9.90 1.22
CA ASN A 255 -16.72 -9.17 -0.04
C ASN A 255 -16.72 -7.63 0.13
N ILE A 256 -16.68 -7.12 1.36
CA ILE A 256 -16.97 -5.70 1.66
C ILE A 256 -15.79 -4.96 2.29
N VAL A 257 -14.96 -5.61 3.12
CA VAL A 257 -13.84 -4.95 3.83
C VAL A 257 -12.55 -5.73 3.59
N ARG A 258 -11.49 -5.06 3.09
CA ARG A 258 -10.18 -5.69 2.90
C ARG A 258 -9.43 -5.73 4.23
N TRP A 259 -8.54 -6.71 4.40
CA TRP A 259 -7.77 -6.86 5.65
C TRP A 259 -6.88 -5.65 5.95
N GLU A 260 -6.38 -4.96 4.92
CA GLU A 260 -5.67 -3.68 5.08
C GLU A 260 -6.53 -2.60 5.76
N ASP A 261 -7.81 -2.52 5.41
CA ASP A 261 -8.74 -1.54 6.01
C ASP A 261 -8.95 -1.85 7.49
N LEU A 262 -8.96 -3.14 7.85
CA LEU A 262 -9.10 -3.59 9.24
C LEU A 262 -7.84 -3.28 10.06
N VAL A 263 -6.64 -3.57 9.51
CA VAL A 263 -5.36 -3.29 10.18
C VAL A 263 -5.12 -1.79 10.34
N LEU A 264 -5.35 -1.01 9.26
CA LEU A 264 -5.25 0.44 9.28
C LEU A 264 -6.26 1.04 10.27
N SER A 265 -7.50 0.55 10.28
CA SER A 265 -8.50 0.97 11.27
C SER A 265 -8.07 0.62 12.69
N CYS A 266 -7.56 -0.59 12.96
CA CYS A 266 -7.08 -0.98 14.28
C CYS A 266 -5.91 -0.12 14.76
N LYS A 267 -4.94 0.22 13.89
CA LYS A 267 -3.84 1.13 14.22
C LYS A 267 -4.33 2.56 14.48
N LEU A 268 -5.21 3.09 13.63
CA LEU A 268 -5.84 4.41 13.81
C LEU A 268 -6.70 4.50 15.07
N LEU A 269 -7.22 3.36 15.55
CA LEU A 269 -8.03 3.24 16.76
C LEU A 269 -7.20 2.90 18.02
N GLY A 270 -5.87 2.83 17.92
CA GLY A 270 -4.97 2.64 19.06
C GLY A 270 -4.92 1.21 19.62
N ALA A 271 -5.28 0.19 18.82
CA ALA A 271 -5.12 -1.21 19.22
C ALA A 271 -3.63 -1.55 19.39
N GLY A 272 -3.30 -2.33 20.43
CA GLY A 272 -1.92 -2.77 20.67
C GLY A 272 -1.47 -3.80 19.64
N ALA A 273 -0.16 -3.87 19.38
CA ALA A 273 0.43 -4.84 18.44
C ALA A 273 0.08 -6.30 18.77
N GLU A 274 -0.13 -6.62 20.05
CA GLU A 274 -0.50 -7.97 20.50
C GLU A 274 -1.97 -8.33 20.19
N ASP A 275 -2.88 -7.35 20.26
CA ASP A 275 -4.30 -7.55 19.91
C ASP A 275 -4.46 -7.82 18.40
N ILE A 276 -3.74 -7.04 17.59
CA ILE A 276 -3.69 -7.21 16.12
C ILE A 276 -3.07 -8.57 15.77
N ARG A 277 -1.99 -8.97 16.45
CA ARG A 277 -1.33 -10.27 16.26
C ARG A 277 -2.28 -11.43 16.55
N GLN A 278 -2.96 -11.43 17.69
CA GLN A 278 -3.83 -12.54 18.10
C GLN A 278 -5.03 -12.68 17.15
N MET A 279 -5.59 -11.55 16.71
CA MET A 279 -6.64 -11.49 15.70
C MET A 279 -6.18 -12.11 14.36
N LEU A 280 -5.02 -11.69 13.86
CA LEU A 280 -4.50 -12.17 12.58
C LEU A 280 -4.12 -13.65 12.64
N GLN A 281 -3.45 -14.11 13.70
CA GLN A 281 -3.09 -15.52 13.82
C GLN A 281 -4.32 -16.43 13.81
N THR A 282 -5.40 -16.03 14.49
CA THR A 282 -6.62 -16.85 14.59
C THR A 282 -7.39 -16.88 13.26
N GLY A 283 -7.57 -15.72 12.60
CA GLY A 283 -8.27 -15.63 11.33
C GLY A 283 -7.50 -16.26 10.16
N VAL A 284 -6.19 -16.05 10.11
CA VAL A 284 -5.33 -16.52 9.02
C VAL A 284 -5.13 -18.03 9.08
N CYS A 285 -4.94 -18.62 10.28
CA CYS A 285 -4.90 -20.07 10.43
C CYS A 285 -6.15 -20.74 9.85
N GLN A 286 -7.34 -20.22 10.18
CA GLN A 286 -8.60 -20.77 9.68
C GLN A 286 -8.72 -20.70 8.16
N GLU A 287 -8.27 -19.60 7.54
CA GLU A 287 -8.32 -19.46 6.07
C GLU A 287 -7.26 -20.31 5.37
N LEU A 288 -6.05 -20.42 5.95
CA LEU A 288 -5.00 -21.31 5.44
C LEU A 288 -5.40 -22.79 5.48
N GLU A 289 -6.18 -23.20 6.49
CA GLU A 289 -6.71 -24.56 6.68
C GLU A 289 -7.93 -24.87 5.81
N ARG A 290 -8.79 -23.89 5.54
CA ARG A 290 -10.05 -24.09 4.79
C ARG A 290 -9.85 -24.27 3.28
N GLY A 291 -8.70 -23.89 2.72
CA GLY A 291 -8.33 -24.17 1.33
C GLY A 291 -9.31 -23.66 0.25
N ARG A 292 -10.22 -22.72 0.57
CA ARG A 292 -11.27 -22.26 -0.35
C ARG A 292 -10.81 -21.05 -1.16
N GLY A 293 -10.36 -21.29 -2.40
CA GLY A 293 -9.86 -20.25 -3.30
C GLY A 293 -8.55 -19.67 -2.77
N MET A 294 -7.49 -19.66 -3.57
CA MET A 294 -6.24 -19.09 -3.06
C MET A 294 -6.46 -17.62 -2.70
N PRO A 295 -6.15 -17.19 -1.46
CA PRO A 295 -6.00 -15.77 -1.20
C PRO A 295 -4.97 -15.21 -2.18
N ASP A 296 -5.16 -13.97 -2.60
CA ASP A 296 -4.17 -13.23 -3.36
C ASP A 296 -2.78 -13.38 -2.68
N LEU A 297 -1.71 -13.45 -3.46
CA LEU A 297 -0.36 -13.61 -2.92
C LEU A 297 0.32 -12.27 -2.66
N GLY A 298 -0.23 -11.17 -3.18
CA GLY A 298 0.27 -9.81 -2.99
C GLY A 298 0.08 -9.23 -1.59
N LEU A 299 0.34 -7.93 -1.45
CA LEU A 299 0.22 -7.19 -0.20
C LEU A 299 -1.23 -6.84 0.17
N SER A 300 -2.04 -6.40 -0.80
CA SER A 300 -3.42 -5.96 -0.57
C SER A 300 -4.35 -7.15 -0.39
N GLY A 301 -4.76 -7.42 0.86
CA GLY A 301 -5.64 -8.54 1.20
C GLY A 301 -5.04 -9.92 0.94
N GLY A 302 -3.75 -9.99 0.59
CA GLY A 302 -3.04 -11.22 0.24
C GLY A 302 -2.10 -11.74 1.33
N LEU A 303 -1.55 -12.93 1.09
CA LEU A 303 -0.68 -13.62 2.05
C LEU A 303 0.57 -12.82 2.41
N ALA A 304 1.16 -12.10 1.46
CA ALA A 304 2.34 -11.29 1.75
C ALA A 304 2.02 -10.15 2.72
N GLY A 305 0.91 -9.43 2.54
CA GLY A 305 0.54 -8.33 3.45
C GLY A 305 0.22 -8.81 4.86
N ILE A 306 -0.52 -9.91 4.99
CA ILE A 306 -0.74 -10.58 6.27
C ILE A 306 0.59 -10.96 6.92
N GLY A 307 1.51 -11.54 6.13
CA GLY A 307 2.85 -11.88 6.55
C GLY A 307 3.62 -10.68 7.08
N MET A 308 3.55 -9.53 6.41
CA MET A 308 4.22 -8.30 6.84
C MET A 308 3.72 -7.81 8.21
N VAL A 309 2.41 -7.77 8.44
CA VAL A 309 1.86 -7.34 9.74
C VAL A 309 2.29 -8.29 10.87
N LEU A 310 2.22 -9.60 10.61
CA LEU A 310 2.66 -10.60 11.59
C LEU A 310 4.17 -10.48 11.86
N LEU A 311 4.96 -10.14 10.84
CA LEU A 311 6.40 -10.00 10.95
C LEU A 311 6.79 -8.78 11.79
N GLU A 312 6.14 -7.63 11.62
CA GLU A 312 6.31 -6.45 12.49
C GLU A 312 6.08 -6.79 13.96
N GLY A 313 5.00 -7.52 14.24
CA GLY A 313 4.70 -7.94 15.60
C GLY A 313 5.84 -8.77 16.19
N VAL A 314 6.41 -9.71 15.41
CA VAL A 314 7.47 -10.64 15.84
C VAL A 314 8.84 -9.99 15.93
N SER A 315 9.21 -9.14 14.97
CA SER A 315 10.51 -8.48 14.95
C SER A 315 10.62 -7.38 16.00
N GLY A 316 9.49 -6.80 16.44
CA GLY A 316 9.49 -5.62 17.31
C GLY A 316 10.05 -4.37 16.62
N SER A 317 10.38 -4.47 15.33
CA SER A 317 10.86 -3.40 14.49
C SER A 317 9.80 -3.06 13.45
N PHE A 318 9.44 -1.78 13.37
CA PHE A 318 8.57 -1.29 12.32
C PHE A 318 9.20 -1.56 10.95
N VAL A 319 8.44 -2.16 10.05
CA VAL A 319 8.85 -2.32 8.66
C VAL A 319 8.06 -1.27 7.90
N ASP A 320 8.73 -0.33 7.24
CA ASP A 320 8.03 0.77 6.57
C ASP A 320 7.47 0.33 5.21
N TRP A 321 6.56 -0.65 5.21
CA TRP A 321 5.97 -1.22 3.99
C TRP A 321 4.58 -0.65 3.68
N GLU A 322 3.97 0.02 4.64
CA GLU A 322 2.64 0.63 4.49
C GLU A 322 2.66 1.78 3.45
N GLU A 323 3.78 2.49 3.30
CA GLU A 323 3.94 3.50 2.23
C GLU A 323 3.77 2.89 0.83
N GLY A 324 4.23 1.66 0.63
CA GLY A 324 4.04 0.91 -0.61
C GLY A 324 2.61 0.41 -0.84
N LEU A 325 1.74 0.44 0.18
CA LEU A 325 0.34 0.04 0.09
C LEU A 325 -0.63 1.20 -0.17
N LEU A 326 -0.24 2.44 0.14
CA LEU A 326 -1.09 3.62 -0.01
C LEU A 326 -1.18 4.11 -1.48
N SER A 327 -0.87 3.22 -2.41
CA SER A 327 -0.86 3.37 -3.87
C SER A 327 -2.17 2.87 -4.49
#